data_AF-A0A938X5N3-F1
#
_entry.id   AF-A0A938X5N3-F1
#
_cell.length_a   1.000
_cell.length_b   1.000
_cell.length_c   1.000
_cell.angle_alpha   90.00
_cell.angle_beta   90.00
_cell.angle_gamma   90.00
#
_symmetry.space_group_name_H-M   'P 1'
#
loop_
_entity.id
_entity.type
_entity.pdbx_description
1 polymer ?
#
loop_
_entity_poly.entity_id
_entity_poly.type
_entity_poly.pdbx_seq_one_letter_code
_entity_poly.pdbx_strand_id
1 'polypeptide(L)' 'MFNRKKALLIDSLLIVVFVVMAASGFAVHFAGGKAFAITHSASGVLFIVLVILHIVNHAKMMKQMMKSAKNS' A
#
# COMPACT_ATOMS: atom_id res chain seq x y z
N MET A 1 -2.62 17.33 13.15
CA MET A 1 -3.32 17.48 11.85
C MET A 1 -3.17 16.21 11.03
N PHE A 2 -4.25 15.52 10.69
CA PHE A 2 -4.22 14.38 9.78
C PHE A 2 -4.06 14.91 8.35
N ASN A 3 -2.94 14.60 7.69
CA ASN A 3 -2.63 15.19 6.39
C ASN A 3 -3.20 14.32 5.28
N ARG A 4 -4.40 14.65 4.79
CA ARG A 4 -5.08 13.92 3.69
C ARG A 4 -4.18 13.75 2.46
N LYS A 5 -3.28 14.69 2.19
CA LYS A 5 -2.29 14.58 1.10
C LYS A 5 -1.35 13.39 1.29
N LYS A 6 -0.93 13.10 2.53
CA LYS A 6 -0.06 11.94 2.83
C LYS A 6 -0.80 10.60 2.64
N ALA A 7 -2.08 10.54 2.99
CA ALA A 7 -2.90 9.34 2.76
C ALA A 7 -3.05 9.06 1.25
N LEU A 8 -3.41 10.08 0.46
CA LEU A 8 -3.50 9.95 -1.00
C LEU A 8 -2.18 9.52 -1.67
N LEU A 9 -1.04 10.01 -1.15
CA LEU A 9 0.28 9.58 -1.62
C LEU A 9 0.56 8.11 -1.31
N ILE A 10 0.23 7.65 -0.09
CA ILE A 10 0.40 6.24 0.29
C ILE A 10 -0.48 5.35 -0.57
N ASP A 11 -1.73 5.74 -0.82
CA ASP A 11 -2.67 4.97 -1.65
C ASP A 11 -2.20 4.90 -3.11
N SER A 12 -1.72 6.03 -3.64
CA SER A 12 -1.15 6.06 -5.00
C SER A 12 0.09 5.17 -5.11
N LEU A 13 0.97 5.20 -4.10
CA LEU A 13 2.17 4.36 -4.06
C LEU A 13 1.81 2.88 -3.91
N LEU A 14 0.77 2.56 -3.13
CA LEU A 14 0.26 1.20 -2.96
C LEU A 14 -0.15 0.59 -4.31
N ILE A 15 -0.84 1.36 -5.15
CA ILE A 15 -1.27 0.94 -6.50
C ILE A 15 -0.04 0.65 -7.37
N VAL A 16 0.94 1.57 -7.40
CA VAL A 16 2.15 1.39 -8.22
C VAL A 16 2.92 0.14 -7.79
N VAL A 17 3.14 -0.05 -6.48
CA VAL A 17 3.83 -1.23 -5.95
C VAL A 17 3.06 -2.51 -6.25
N PHE A 18 1.72 -2.48 -6.14
CA PHE A 18 0.87 -3.62 -6.49
C PHE A 18 1.03 -4.04 -7.95
N VAL A 19 1.02 -3.08 -8.89
CA VAL A 19 1.20 -3.37 -10.32
C VAL A 19 2.57 -4.00 -10.59
N VAL A 20 3.65 -3.46 -10.00
CA VAL A 20 5.00 -4.01 -10.13
C VAL A 20 5.10 -5.42 -9.54
N MET A 21 4.49 -5.64 -8.38
CA MET A 21 4.46 -6.96 -7.72
C MET A 21 3.69 -7.98 -8.57
N ALA A 22 2.53 -7.60 -9.12
CA ALA A 22 1.74 -8.46 -9.99
C ALA A 22 2.51 -8.81 -11.27
N ALA A 23 3.01 -7.79 -11.99
CA ALA A 23 3.76 -7.99 -13.23
C ALA A 23 5.01 -8.87 -13.03
N SER A 24 5.77 -8.64 -11.96
CA SER A 24 6.93 -9.47 -11.63
C SER A 24 6.54 -10.90 -11.21
N GLY A 25 5.42 -11.08 -10.51
CA GLY A 25 4.90 -12.41 -10.17
C GLY A 25 4.51 -13.22 -11.42
N PHE A 26 3.82 -12.57 -12.37
CA PHE A 26 3.56 -13.15 -13.68
C PHE A 26 4.87 -13.49 -14.41
N ALA A 27 5.84 -12.57 -14.46
CA ALA A 27 7.12 -12.81 -15.12
C ALA A 27 7.90 -13.98 -14.49
N VAL A 28 7.88 -14.15 -13.17
CA VAL A 28 8.47 -15.32 -12.50
C VAL A 28 7.81 -16.62 -12.98
N HIS A 29 6.49 -16.63 -13.11
CA HIS A 29 5.74 -17.83 -13.48
C HIS A 29 5.96 -18.24 -14.95
N PHE A 30 6.06 -17.27 -15.85
CA PHE A 30 6.13 -17.51 -17.30
C PHE A 30 7.55 -17.48 -17.89
N ALA A 31 8.39 -16.55 -17.44
CA ALA A 31 9.76 -16.38 -17.96
C ALA A 31 10.82 -16.99 -17.03
N GLY A 32 10.48 -17.20 -15.76
CA GLY A 32 11.46 -17.58 -14.73
C GLY A 32 12.54 -16.51 -14.56
N GLY A 33 13.51 -16.78 -13.67
CA GLY A 33 14.69 -15.93 -13.51
C GLY A 33 14.78 -15.21 -12.17
N LYS A 34 16.00 -15.16 -11.65
CA LYS A 34 16.30 -14.63 -10.31
C LYS A 34 15.94 -13.15 -10.16
N ALA A 35 16.12 -12.35 -11.21
CA ALA A 35 15.81 -10.92 -11.17
C ALA A 35 14.32 -10.67 -10.87
N PHE A 36 13.40 -11.33 -11.60
CA PHE A 36 11.97 -11.19 -11.36
C PHE A 36 11.56 -11.71 -9.98
N ALA A 37 12.18 -12.79 -9.50
CA ALA A 37 11.91 -13.33 -8.16
C ALA A 37 12.35 -12.37 -7.05
N ILE A 38 13.50 -11.72 -7.21
CA ILE A 38 13.99 -10.68 -6.28
C ILE A 38 13.08 -9.45 -6.33
N THR A 39 12.72 -8.97 -7.53
CA THR A 39 11.79 -7.85 -7.68
C THR A 39 10.43 -8.13 -7.07
N HIS A 40 9.87 -9.32 -7.30
CA HIS A 40 8.60 -9.74 -6.72
C HIS A 40 8.67 -9.79 -5.19
N SER A 41 9.72 -10.41 -4.64
CA SER A 41 9.92 -10.50 -3.19
C SER A 41 10.09 -9.12 -2.55
N ALA A 42 10.94 -8.26 -3.13
CA ALA A 42 11.20 -6.91 -2.61
C ALA A 42 9.95 -6.02 -2.67
N SER A 43 9.22 -6.05 -3.80
CA SER A 43 7.95 -5.33 -3.94
C SER A 43 6.87 -5.85 -3.01
N GLY A 44 6.86 -7.16 -2.71
CA GLY A 44 5.96 -7.75 -1.71
C GLY A 44 6.22 -7.27 -0.29
N VAL A 45 7.47 -7.20 0.14
CA VAL A 45 7.83 -6.63 1.45
C VAL A 45 7.39 -5.17 1.54
N LEU A 46 7.67 -4.38 0.49
CA LEU A 46 7.25 -2.98 0.44
C LEU A 46 5.72 -2.83 0.46
N PHE A 47 5.01 -3.69 -0.27
CA PHE A 47 3.55 -3.71 -0.31
C PHE A 47 2.95 -3.93 1.08
N ILE A 48 3.46 -4.90 1.84
CA ILE A 48 3.00 -5.18 3.21
C ILE A 48 3.16 -3.94 4.11
N VAL A 49 4.32 -3.29 4.07
CA VAL A 49 4.57 -2.08 4.87
C VAL A 49 3.57 -0.97 4.50
N LEU A 50 3.33 -0.76 3.21
CA LEU A 50 2.38 0.26 2.74
C LEU A 50 0.93 -0.08 3.11
N VAL A 51 0.52 -1.35 3.06
CA VAL A 51 -0.81 -1.79 3.51
C VAL A 51 -1.02 -1.48 4.99
N ILE A 52 -0.03 -1.75 5.85
CA ILE A 52 -0.11 -1.43 7.28
C ILE A 52 -0.30 0.08 7.47
N LEU A 53 0.51 0.90 6.77
CA LEU A 53 0.40 2.35 6.84
C LEU A 53 -0.96 2.87 6.34
N HIS A 54 -1.49 2.28 5.27
CA HIS A 54 -2.81 2.58 4.74
C HIS A 54 -3.89 2.31 5.79
N ILE A 55 -3.91 1.11 6.38
CA ILE A 55 -4.89 0.71 7.41
C ILE A 55 -4.84 1.64 8.62
N VAL A 56 -3.64 1.90 9.17
CA VAL A 56 -3.47 2.77 10.34
C VAL A 56 -3.96 4.19 10.06
N ASN A 57 -3.65 4.72 8.87
CA ASN A 57 -4.10 6.05 8.47
C ASN A 57 -5.63 6.11 8.35
N HIS A 58 -6.25 5.17 7.63
CA HIS A 58 -7.70 5.13 7.48
C HIS A 58 -8.43 4.93 8.81
N ALA A 59 -7.94 4.05 9.69
CA ALA A 59 -8.50 3.84 11.02
C ALA A 59 -8.45 5.13 11.86
N LYS A 60 -7.34 5.87 11.82
CA LYS A 60 -7.22 7.16 12.51
C LYS A 60 -8.17 8.20 11.95
N MET A 61 -8.35 8.23 10.63
CA MET A 61 -9.27 9.15 9.95
C MET A 61 -10.73 8.85 10.34
N MET A 62 -11.13 7.58 10.33
CA MET A 62 -12.45 7.14 10.80
C MET A 62 -12.71 7.52 12.25
N LYS A 63 -11.74 7.29 13.15
CA LYS A 63 -11.85 7.66 14.56
C LYS A 63 -12.05 9.17 14.76
N GLN A 64 -11.39 9.99 13.94
CA GLN A 64 -11.58 11.44 13.96
C GLN A 64 -12.97 11.85 13.47
N MET A 65 -13.45 11.25 12.38
CA MET A 65 -14.80 11.51 11.85
C MET A 65 -15.88 11.16 12.88
N MET A 66 -15.76 10.01 13.54
CA MET A 66 -16.70 9.59 14.60
C MET A 66 -16.68 10.56 15.80
N LYS A 67 -15.50 11.04 16.21
CA LYS A 67 -15.39 12.00 17.32
C LYS A 67 -16.03 13.35 16.96
N SER A 68 -15.83 13.82 15.73
CA SER A 68 -16.49 15.03 15.24
C SER A 68 -18.02 14.88 15.18
N ALA A 69 -18.52 13.74 14.71
CA ALA A 69 -19.96 13.47 14.64
C ALA A 69 -20.63 13.34 16.02
N LYS A 70 -19.92 12.85 17.04
CA LYS A 70 -20.44 12.77 18.42
C LYS A 70 -20.51 14.14 19.11
N ASN A 71 -19.73 15.11 18.66
CA ASN A 71 -19.59 16.43 19.28
C ASN A 71 -20.37 17.54 18.52
N SER A 72 -21.10 17.21 17.45
CA SER A 72 -22.04 18.10 16.76
C SER A 72 -23.46 17.78 17.16
#